data_AF-A0A8C6KHJ3-F1
#
_entry.id   AF-A0A8C6KHJ3-F1
#
_cell.length_a   1.000
_cell.length_b   1.000
_cell.length_c   1.000
_cell.angle_alpha   90.00
_cell.angle_beta   90.00
_cell.angle_gamma   90.00
#
_symmetry.space_group_name_H-M   'P 1'
#
loop_
_entity.id
_entity.type
_entity.pdbx_description
1 polymer ?
#
loop_
_entity_poly.entity_id
_entity_poly.type
_entity_poly.pdbx_seq_one_letter_code
_entity_poly.pdbx_strand_id
1 'polypeptide(L)'
;IRTLKQKAVQRSVYKDLVLLLQMDRYLSASQLRSKGEMSFEQDRLVEGGCLNVMTNGTEYKEVREFRSDHHMVRFYFVTRVFSWYMQSIMEDFRRGLKPDVIIINSCVWDISRYNSAWIDNYKENLHKLFKELKELLPEESLVIWNLTMPLAERIKGGFLVPEVQHKAPQLRYDVIEANFFSGTLADSYDMDVLDLHYRFRFALHHRTKDGVHWNAIAHRRITALLLQHMAQAWGVILDCPQATEGEEECLLLPFMGRAGQRAPCWPHHISAIIMQG
;
A
#
# COMPACT_ATOMS: atom_id res chain seq x y z
N ILE A 1 5.87 9.07 27.63
CA ILE A 1 5.31 8.12 26.64
C ILE A 1 5.47 8.75 25.25
N ARG A 2 6.51 8.37 24.49
CA ARG A 2 6.78 8.93 23.16
C ARG A 2 5.70 8.44 22.20
N THR A 3 4.85 9.35 21.75
CA THR A 3 3.79 9.09 20.76
C THR A 3 4.43 8.54 19.48
N LEU A 4 4.04 7.34 19.06
CA LEU A 4 4.57 6.75 17.84
C LEU A 4 4.08 7.49 16.60
N LYS A 5 5.01 7.75 15.70
CA LYS A 5 4.91 8.77 14.64
C LYS A 5 5.02 8.21 13.22
N GLN A 6 4.77 6.94 12.99
CA GLN A 6 4.77 6.42 11.62
C GLN A 6 3.38 6.57 11.01
N LYS A 7 3.26 7.42 9.98
CA LYS A 7 2.12 7.39 9.08
C LYS A 7 2.47 6.39 7.97
N ALA A 8 1.46 5.74 7.44
CA ALA A 8 1.63 4.67 6.48
C ALA A 8 0.71 4.99 5.31
N VAL A 9 1.30 5.15 4.12
CA VAL A 9 0.56 5.50 2.91
C VAL A 9 -0.50 4.45 2.61
N GLN A 10 -0.12 3.18 2.64
CA GLN A 10 -1.00 2.05 2.34
C GLN A 10 -1.98 1.75 3.48
N ARG A 11 -1.67 2.12 4.73
CA ARG A 11 -2.68 2.06 5.82
C ARG A 11 -3.86 3.00 5.54
N SER A 12 -3.58 4.14 4.94
CA SER A 12 -4.63 5.09 4.56
C SER A 12 -5.47 4.53 3.41
N VAL A 13 -4.83 3.87 2.43
CA VAL A 13 -5.54 3.14 1.35
C VAL A 13 -6.43 2.04 1.93
N TYR A 14 -5.89 1.23 2.86
CA TYR A 14 -6.68 0.22 3.57
C TYR A 14 -7.91 0.82 4.24
N LYS A 15 -7.72 1.88 5.03
CA LYS A 15 -8.82 2.53 5.75
C LYS A 15 -9.83 3.19 4.79
N ASP A 16 -9.38 3.72 3.65
CA ASP A 16 -10.29 4.19 2.58
C ASP A 16 -11.13 3.03 2.02
N LEU A 17 -10.52 1.88 1.69
CA LEU A 17 -11.27 0.72 1.19
C LEU A 17 -12.30 0.22 2.21
N VAL A 18 -11.93 0.17 3.50
CA VAL A 18 -12.85 -0.20 4.59
C VAL A 18 -14.07 0.73 4.63
N LEU A 19 -13.87 2.04 4.47
CA LEU A 19 -14.97 3.00 4.43
C LEU A 19 -15.80 2.90 3.14
N LEU A 20 -15.16 2.75 1.98
CA LEU A 20 -15.85 2.63 0.70
C LEU A 20 -16.76 1.41 0.67
N LEU A 21 -16.28 0.25 1.15
CA LEU A 21 -17.05 -0.99 1.20
C LEU A 21 -18.27 -0.93 2.15
N GLN A 22 -18.31 0.02 3.08
CA GLN A 22 -19.39 0.14 4.08
C GLN A 22 -20.33 1.31 3.81
N MET A 23 -19.78 2.45 3.39
CA MET A 23 -20.46 3.74 3.44
C MET A 23 -20.26 4.59 2.20
N ASP A 24 -19.53 4.11 1.19
CA ASP A 24 -19.20 4.86 -0.02
C ASP A 24 -18.57 6.24 0.30
N ARG A 25 -17.61 6.24 1.24
CA ARG A 25 -16.93 7.45 1.74
C ARG A 25 -15.42 7.25 1.82
N TYR A 26 -14.69 8.36 1.76
CA TYR A 26 -13.26 8.41 2.05
C TYR A 26 -12.97 8.88 3.47
N LEU A 27 -11.73 8.68 3.92
CA LEU A 27 -11.27 9.19 5.20
C LEU A 27 -11.49 10.69 5.35
N SER A 28 -11.97 11.08 6.53
CA SER A 28 -11.87 12.44 7.04
C SER A 28 -10.43 12.78 7.41
N ALA A 29 -10.12 14.08 7.49
CA ALA A 29 -8.79 14.54 7.88
C ALA A 29 -8.39 14.08 9.29
N SER A 30 -9.35 13.90 10.21
CA SER A 30 -9.08 13.35 11.55
C SER A 30 -8.76 11.86 11.48
N GLN A 31 -9.58 11.05 10.79
CA GLN A 31 -9.35 9.61 10.65
C GLN A 31 -8.01 9.28 9.94
N LEU A 32 -7.58 10.11 8.99
CA LEU A 32 -6.27 10.00 8.34
C LEU A 32 -5.10 10.23 9.32
N ARG A 33 -5.30 11.07 10.35
CA ARG A 33 -4.27 11.34 11.37
C ARG A 33 -4.28 10.31 12.49
N SER A 34 -5.43 9.68 12.76
CA SER A 34 -5.58 8.64 13.77
C SER A 34 -4.81 7.37 13.43
N LYS A 35 -4.26 6.72 14.46
CA LYS A 35 -3.42 5.52 14.36
C LYS A 35 -3.29 4.85 15.74
N GLY A 36 -2.87 3.59 15.74
CA GLY A 36 -2.76 2.81 16.97
C GLY A 36 -4.13 2.53 17.60
N GLU A 37 -5.17 2.52 16.77
CA GLU A 37 -6.55 2.28 17.18
C GLU A 37 -6.77 0.76 17.31
N MET A 38 -7.48 0.32 18.36
CA MET A 38 -7.86 -1.09 18.51
C MET A 38 -8.79 -1.56 17.38
N SER A 39 -9.63 -0.66 16.88
CA SER A 39 -10.51 -0.87 15.74
C SER A 39 -10.72 0.44 14.98
N PHE A 40 -11.11 0.32 13.72
CA PHE A 40 -11.49 1.39 12.82
C PHE A 40 -12.64 0.88 11.95
N GLU A 41 -13.82 1.49 12.08
CA GLU A 41 -14.99 1.22 11.22
C GLU A 41 -15.23 -0.29 11.02
N GLN A 42 -15.48 -0.99 12.13
CA GLN A 42 -15.74 -2.44 12.18
C GLN A 42 -14.58 -3.35 11.78
N ASP A 43 -13.40 -2.79 11.47
CA ASP A 43 -12.18 -3.58 11.42
C ASP A 43 -11.76 -4.05 12.82
N ARG A 44 -10.80 -4.98 12.84
CA ARG A 44 -10.11 -5.39 14.05
C ARG A 44 -8.59 -5.36 13.85
N LEU A 45 -7.89 -4.97 14.91
CA LEU A 45 -6.45 -5.21 15.04
C LEU A 45 -6.22 -6.69 15.39
N VAL A 46 -5.58 -7.42 14.48
CA VAL A 46 -5.33 -8.86 14.58
C VAL A 46 -4.01 -9.16 15.27
N GLU A 47 -2.95 -8.42 14.91
CA GLU A 47 -1.60 -8.61 15.45
C GLU A 47 -0.90 -7.26 15.60
N GLY A 48 -0.04 -7.12 16.61
CA GLY A 48 0.85 -5.98 16.75
C GLY A 48 0.13 -4.68 17.09
N GLY A 49 0.61 -3.56 16.56
CA GLY A 49 0.06 -2.24 16.90
C GLY A 49 0.00 -2.01 18.42
N CYS A 50 -1.14 -1.55 18.93
CA CYS A 50 -1.35 -1.31 20.36
C CYS A 50 -1.60 -2.57 21.21
N LEU A 51 -1.67 -3.76 20.60
CA LEU A 51 -1.66 -5.03 21.36
C LEU A 51 -0.25 -5.36 21.91
N ASN A 52 0.78 -4.77 21.31
CA ASN A 52 2.18 -4.96 21.67
C ASN A 52 2.86 -3.61 21.96
N VAL A 53 4.16 -3.66 22.27
CA VAL A 53 4.98 -2.44 22.34
C VAL A 53 5.09 -1.86 20.92
N MET A 54 4.42 -0.74 20.72
CA MET A 54 4.58 0.04 19.51
C MET A 54 6.01 0.64 19.48
N THR A 55 6.75 0.39 18.40
CA THR A 55 8.11 0.90 18.18
C THR A 55 8.27 1.47 16.75
N ASN A 56 9.32 2.25 16.50
CA ASN A 56 9.76 2.58 15.13
C ASN A 56 10.93 1.68 14.68
N GLY A 57 11.00 0.48 15.24
CA GLY A 57 12.05 -0.51 14.97
C GLY A 57 11.66 -1.46 13.84
N THR A 58 12.63 -2.25 13.39
CA THR A 58 12.45 -3.27 12.34
C THR A 58 11.53 -4.41 12.75
N GLU A 59 11.29 -4.59 14.04
CA GLU A 59 10.41 -5.65 14.57
C GLU A 59 8.95 -5.19 14.72
N TYR A 60 8.61 -3.97 14.30
CA TYR A 60 7.23 -3.49 14.35
C TYR A 60 6.36 -4.27 13.37
N LYS A 61 5.19 -4.69 13.86
CA LYS A 61 4.16 -5.39 13.10
C LYS A 61 2.80 -4.77 13.39
N GLU A 62 1.93 -4.78 12.39
CA GLU A 62 0.54 -4.38 12.53
C GLU A 62 -0.27 -5.12 11.48
N VAL A 63 -1.22 -5.95 11.92
CA VAL A 63 -2.16 -6.65 11.04
C VAL A 63 -3.56 -6.18 11.37
N ARG A 64 -4.27 -5.66 10.37
CA ARG A 64 -5.68 -5.25 10.52
C ARG A 64 -6.54 -6.00 9.54
N GLU A 65 -7.76 -6.32 9.93
CA GLU A 65 -8.70 -7.01 9.07
C GLU A 65 -10.09 -6.42 9.18
N PHE A 66 -10.69 -6.15 8.03
CA PHE A 66 -12.11 -5.90 7.89
C PHE A 66 -12.72 -7.10 7.15
N ARG A 67 -13.87 -7.59 7.64
CA ARG A 67 -14.60 -8.70 7.04
C ARG A 67 -16.09 -8.43 7.05
N SER A 68 -16.72 -8.62 5.91
CA SER A 68 -18.17 -8.64 5.71
C SER A 68 -18.59 -9.97 5.09
N ASP A 69 -19.87 -10.13 4.76
CA ASP A 69 -20.38 -11.32 4.09
C ASP A 69 -19.73 -11.53 2.71
N HIS A 70 -19.34 -10.46 2.02
CA HIS A 70 -18.82 -10.53 0.64
C HIS A 70 -17.38 -10.06 0.49
N HIS A 71 -16.77 -9.47 1.53
CA HIS A 71 -15.45 -8.85 1.41
C HIS A 71 -14.56 -9.19 2.58
N MET A 72 -13.29 -9.46 2.32
CA MET A 72 -12.22 -9.50 3.31
C MET A 72 -11.09 -8.58 2.86
N VAL A 73 -10.78 -7.55 3.64
CA VAL A 73 -9.61 -6.70 3.39
C VAL A 73 -8.67 -6.82 4.57
N ARG A 74 -7.42 -7.21 4.31
CA ARG A 74 -6.40 -7.33 5.35
C ARG A 74 -5.20 -6.45 5.04
N PHE A 75 -4.75 -5.71 6.04
CA PHE A 75 -3.57 -4.87 5.98
C PHE A 75 -2.43 -5.51 6.77
N TYR A 76 -1.24 -5.51 6.20
CA TYR A 76 0.02 -5.88 6.86
C TYR A 76 0.99 -4.70 6.80
N PHE A 77 1.46 -4.28 7.97
CA PHE A 77 2.68 -3.50 8.07
C PHE A 77 3.86 -4.46 8.20
N VAL A 78 4.65 -4.54 7.13
CA VAL A 78 5.93 -5.23 7.09
C VAL A 78 7.04 -4.18 7.11
N THR A 79 8.21 -4.54 7.60
CA THR A 79 9.37 -3.62 7.64
C THR A 79 10.41 -3.99 6.58
N ARG A 80 10.24 -5.14 5.91
CA ARG A 80 11.15 -5.68 4.90
C ARG A 80 10.36 -6.45 3.86
N VAL A 81 10.72 -6.28 2.59
CA VAL A 81 10.03 -6.89 1.45
C VAL A 81 10.03 -8.41 1.51
N PHE A 82 11.11 -9.00 2.03
CA PHE A 82 11.20 -10.44 2.30
C PHE A 82 11.93 -10.71 3.61
N SER A 83 11.31 -11.49 4.48
CA SER A 83 11.78 -11.81 5.82
C SER A 83 11.12 -13.11 6.32
N TRP A 84 11.55 -13.62 7.47
CA TRP A 84 10.87 -14.74 8.13
C TRP A 84 9.39 -14.42 8.40
N TYR A 85 9.05 -13.15 8.69
CA TYR A 85 7.68 -12.74 8.88
C TYR A 85 6.89 -12.77 7.56
N MET A 86 7.48 -12.29 6.46
CA MET A 86 6.86 -12.41 5.15
C MET A 86 6.61 -13.89 4.78
N GLN A 87 7.56 -14.79 5.06
CA GLN A 87 7.36 -16.23 4.84
C GLN A 87 6.20 -16.79 5.66
N SER A 88 6.00 -16.34 6.90
CA SER A 88 4.82 -16.74 7.69
C SER A 88 3.51 -16.24 7.07
N ILE A 89 3.49 -15.05 6.48
CA ILE A 89 2.32 -14.53 5.74
C ILE A 89 2.05 -15.40 4.50
N MET A 90 3.09 -15.79 3.75
CA MET A 90 2.94 -16.69 2.61
C MET A 90 2.47 -18.08 3.04
N GLU A 91 2.85 -18.55 4.22
CA GLU A 91 2.36 -19.80 4.78
C GLU A 91 0.88 -19.72 5.16
N ASP A 92 0.41 -18.58 5.68
CA ASP A 92 -1.02 -18.34 5.90
C ASP A 92 -1.79 -18.40 4.57
N PHE A 93 -1.24 -17.84 3.50
CA PHE A 93 -1.83 -17.97 2.17
C PHE A 93 -1.82 -19.43 1.71
N ARG A 94 -0.74 -20.20 1.91
CA ARG A 94 -0.67 -21.65 1.59
C ARG A 94 -1.82 -22.44 2.20
N ARG A 95 -2.14 -22.16 3.46
CA ARG A 95 -3.14 -22.91 4.23
C ARG A 95 -4.56 -22.33 4.13
N GLY A 96 -4.68 -21.06 3.78
CA GLY A 96 -5.92 -20.30 3.82
C GLY A 96 -6.45 -19.90 2.45
N LEU A 97 -7.31 -18.89 2.47
CA LEU A 97 -7.87 -18.27 1.27
C LEU A 97 -6.75 -17.55 0.49
N LYS A 98 -6.65 -17.83 -0.81
CA LYS A 98 -5.79 -17.05 -1.72
C LYS A 98 -6.47 -15.73 -2.02
N PRO A 99 -5.76 -14.60 -1.86
CA PRO A 99 -6.36 -13.31 -2.13
C PRO A 99 -6.58 -13.07 -3.62
N ASP A 100 -7.72 -12.47 -3.96
CA ASP A 100 -8.03 -12.05 -5.33
C ASP A 100 -7.19 -10.84 -5.75
N VAL A 101 -6.82 -9.98 -4.79
CA VAL A 101 -5.96 -8.81 -5.01
C VAL A 101 -4.88 -8.73 -3.94
N ILE A 102 -3.65 -8.48 -4.35
CA ILE A 102 -2.55 -8.08 -3.45
C ILE A 102 -1.96 -6.75 -3.92
N ILE A 103 -1.94 -5.76 -3.04
CA ILE A 103 -1.32 -4.45 -3.26
C ILE A 103 -0.09 -4.37 -2.36
N ILE A 104 1.10 -4.25 -2.94
CA ILE A 104 2.37 -4.23 -2.19
C ILE A 104 3.13 -2.94 -2.49
N ASN A 105 3.58 -2.25 -1.44
CA ASN A 105 4.57 -1.19 -1.53
C ASN A 105 5.65 -1.44 -0.48
N SER A 106 6.87 -1.79 -0.87
CA SER A 106 8.00 -1.96 0.05
C SER A 106 9.26 -1.36 -0.55
N CYS A 107 9.89 -0.38 0.11
CA CYS A 107 11.08 0.28 -0.43
C CYS A 107 11.85 1.04 0.66
N VAL A 108 11.22 2.06 1.24
CA VAL A 108 11.94 3.05 2.07
C VAL A 108 12.58 2.37 3.29
N TRP A 109 11.91 1.40 3.91
CA TRP A 109 12.52 0.66 5.02
C TRP A 109 13.64 -0.28 4.57
N ASP A 110 13.42 -1.04 3.50
CA ASP A 110 14.42 -1.96 2.95
C ASP A 110 15.76 -1.26 2.68
N ILE A 111 15.71 -0.09 2.03
CA ILE A 111 16.92 0.63 1.61
C ILE A 111 17.58 1.45 2.73
N SER A 112 16.82 1.78 3.79
CA SER A 112 17.32 2.62 4.88
C SER A 112 17.70 1.86 6.15
N ARG A 113 16.93 0.85 6.58
CA ARG A 113 16.99 0.30 7.96
C ARG A 113 17.80 -0.97 8.17
N TYR A 114 18.21 -1.69 7.12
CA TYR A 114 18.83 -3.02 7.27
C TYR A 114 20.32 -3.05 6.96
N ASN A 115 20.71 -2.69 5.73
CA ASN A 115 22.11 -2.75 5.28
C ASN A 115 22.52 -1.39 4.70
N SER A 116 23.80 -1.01 4.88
CA SER A 116 24.39 0.11 4.15
C SER A 116 24.51 -0.20 2.66
N ALA A 117 24.84 -1.45 2.30
CA ALA A 117 24.77 -2.00 0.95
C ALA A 117 23.39 -2.64 0.68
N TRP A 118 22.38 -1.77 0.52
CA TRP A 118 21.00 -2.22 0.37
C TRP A 118 20.68 -2.84 -0.99
N ILE A 119 21.40 -2.48 -2.05
CA ILE A 119 21.07 -2.83 -3.45
C ILE A 119 20.93 -4.34 -3.65
N ASP A 120 21.99 -5.11 -3.37
CA ASP A 120 21.99 -6.55 -3.63
C ASP A 120 20.97 -7.28 -2.76
N ASN A 121 20.90 -6.91 -1.48
CA ASN A 121 19.94 -7.48 -0.53
C ASN A 121 18.50 -7.19 -0.95
N TYR A 122 18.20 -5.97 -1.39
CA TYR A 122 16.85 -5.59 -1.79
C TYR A 122 16.45 -6.32 -3.07
N LYS A 123 17.34 -6.37 -4.08
CA LYS A 123 17.12 -7.13 -5.32
C LYS A 123 16.89 -8.62 -5.05
N GLU A 124 17.73 -9.26 -4.25
CA GLU A 124 17.58 -10.67 -3.90
C GLU A 124 16.24 -10.94 -3.18
N ASN A 125 15.86 -10.06 -2.24
CA ASN A 125 14.61 -10.20 -1.50
C ASN A 125 13.37 -9.96 -2.39
N LEU A 126 13.43 -9.03 -3.36
CA LEU A 126 12.37 -8.85 -4.36
C LEU A 126 12.20 -10.11 -5.21
N HIS A 127 13.29 -10.69 -5.72
CA HIS A 127 13.23 -11.95 -6.48
C HIS A 127 12.56 -13.07 -5.68
N LYS A 128 12.91 -13.22 -4.40
CA LYS A 128 12.29 -14.21 -3.51
C LYS A 128 10.79 -13.97 -3.36
N LEU A 129 10.40 -12.74 -3.04
CA LEU A 129 8.99 -12.36 -2.89
C LEU A 129 8.21 -12.62 -4.18
N PHE A 130 8.67 -12.10 -5.32
CA PHE A 130 7.93 -12.18 -6.57
C PHE A 130 7.81 -13.61 -7.10
N LYS A 131 8.88 -14.39 -6.96
CA LYS A 131 8.84 -15.83 -7.26
C LYS A 131 7.82 -16.55 -6.39
N GLU A 132 7.86 -16.32 -5.08
CA GLU A 132 6.97 -17.01 -4.13
C GLU A 132 5.50 -16.64 -4.38
N LEU A 133 5.19 -15.36 -4.65
CA LEU A 133 3.84 -14.93 -5.02
C LEU A 133 3.34 -15.60 -6.31
N LYS A 134 4.18 -15.63 -7.35
CA LYS A 134 3.85 -16.25 -8.65
C LYS A 134 3.60 -17.76 -8.55
N GLU A 135 4.35 -18.45 -7.69
CA GLU A 135 4.18 -19.89 -7.46
C GLU A 135 2.98 -20.21 -6.56
N LEU A 136 2.58 -19.27 -5.69
CA LEU A 136 1.61 -19.51 -4.64
C LEU A 136 0.17 -19.13 -5.01
N LEU A 137 0.02 -18.09 -5.83
CA LEU A 137 -1.27 -17.49 -6.14
C LEU A 137 -1.86 -18.09 -7.44
N PRO A 138 -3.19 -18.24 -7.52
CA PRO A 138 -3.87 -18.50 -8.77
C PRO A 138 -3.55 -17.43 -9.83
N GLU A 139 -3.56 -17.83 -11.11
CA GLU A 139 -3.30 -16.94 -12.26
C GLU A 139 -4.29 -15.76 -12.32
N GLU A 140 -5.50 -15.94 -11.79
CA GLU A 140 -6.54 -14.92 -11.72
C GLU A 140 -6.28 -13.86 -10.63
N SER A 141 -5.30 -14.08 -9.75
CA SER A 141 -4.99 -13.15 -8.65
C SER A 141 -4.27 -11.93 -9.17
N LEU A 142 -4.77 -10.75 -8.83
CA LEU A 142 -4.19 -9.49 -9.25
C LEU A 142 -3.10 -9.04 -8.26
N VAL A 143 -1.84 -9.07 -8.68
CA VAL A 143 -0.71 -8.57 -7.88
C VAL A 143 -0.27 -7.21 -8.39
N ILE A 144 -0.46 -6.16 -7.58
CA ILE A 144 -0.12 -4.78 -7.90
C ILE A 144 1.09 -4.34 -7.06
N TRP A 145 2.22 -4.13 -7.72
CA TRP A 145 3.41 -3.52 -7.15
C TRP A 145 3.38 -1.99 -7.28
N ASN A 146 3.22 -1.32 -6.14
CA ASN A 146 3.25 0.13 -6.05
C ASN A 146 4.69 0.63 -5.93
N LEU A 147 5.13 1.48 -6.85
CA LEU A 147 6.38 2.22 -6.70
C LEU A 147 6.25 3.31 -5.64
N THR A 148 7.35 3.60 -4.95
CA THR A 148 7.34 4.55 -3.83
C THR A 148 7.26 5.99 -4.32
N MET A 149 6.37 6.77 -3.73
CA MET A 149 6.16 8.17 -4.05
C MET A 149 7.40 9.05 -3.83
N PRO A 150 7.49 10.24 -4.46
CA PRO A 150 8.68 11.09 -4.36
C PRO A 150 8.94 11.61 -2.94
N LEU A 151 10.14 11.36 -2.41
CA LEU A 151 10.59 11.91 -1.13
C LEU A 151 11.07 13.36 -1.26
N ALA A 152 10.99 14.12 -0.17
CA ALA A 152 11.58 15.45 -0.11
C ALA A 152 13.10 15.38 0.10
N GLU A 153 13.79 16.48 -0.20
CA GLU A 153 15.21 16.64 0.14
C GLU A 153 15.47 16.58 1.64
N ARG A 154 14.56 17.15 2.42
CA ARG A 154 14.65 17.18 3.88
C ARG A 154 13.57 16.30 4.46
N ILE A 155 14.00 15.18 5.02
CA ILE A 155 13.12 14.25 5.72
C ILE A 155 13.21 14.49 7.23
N LYS A 156 12.09 14.34 7.94
CA LYS A 156 11.99 14.51 9.40
C LYS A 156 11.03 13.48 9.99
N GLY A 157 11.08 13.32 11.31
CA GLY A 157 10.08 12.55 12.06
C GLY A 157 10.49 11.12 12.39
N GLY A 158 9.52 10.29 12.79
CA GLY A 158 9.77 8.96 13.36
C GLY A 158 10.41 7.95 12.40
N PHE A 159 10.42 8.26 11.10
CA PHE A 159 11.12 7.49 10.09
C PHE A 159 12.65 7.64 10.16
N LEU A 160 13.18 8.83 10.47
CA LEU A 160 14.62 9.03 10.65
C LEU A 160 15.01 8.82 12.11
N VAL A 161 15.16 7.56 12.48
CA VAL A 161 15.80 7.21 13.76
C VAL A 161 17.30 7.56 13.69
N PRO A 162 17.97 7.81 14.83
CA PRO A 162 19.38 8.23 14.86
C PRO A 162 20.31 7.35 14.02
N GLU A 163 20.05 6.05 13.99
CA GLU A 163 20.84 5.03 13.30
C GLU A 163 20.88 5.22 11.78
N VAL A 164 19.86 5.85 11.19
CA VAL A 164 19.73 6.02 9.73
C VAL A 164 19.70 7.47 9.29
N GLN A 165 19.88 8.42 10.21
CA GLN A 165 19.83 9.84 9.92
C GLN A 165 20.87 10.26 8.87
N HIS A 166 22.03 9.60 8.85
CA HIS A 166 23.10 9.85 7.88
C HIS A 166 22.71 9.51 6.43
N LYS A 167 21.72 8.64 6.21
CA LYS A 167 21.21 8.28 4.87
C LYS A 167 20.24 9.32 4.28
N ALA A 168 19.66 10.19 5.12
CA ALA A 168 18.59 11.10 4.72
C ALA A 168 18.89 11.94 3.45
N PRO A 169 20.11 12.50 3.25
CA PRO A 169 20.40 13.32 2.07
C PRO A 169 20.34 12.55 0.74
N GLN A 170 20.68 11.25 0.77
CA GLN A 170 20.80 10.41 -0.42
C GLN A 170 19.52 9.63 -0.72
N LEU A 171 18.68 9.41 0.31
CA LEU A 171 17.53 8.51 0.25
C LEU A 171 16.54 8.80 -0.89
N ARG A 172 16.36 10.07 -1.28
CA ARG A 172 15.47 10.42 -2.39
C ARG A 172 15.94 9.87 -3.75
N TYR A 173 17.25 9.75 -3.93
CA TYR A 173 17.86 9.20 -5.14
C TYR A 173 17.86 7.68 -5.08
N ASP A 174 18.17 7.11 -3.91
CA ASP A 174 18.11 5.66 -3.68
C ASP A 174 16.69 5.13 -3.95
N VAL A 175 15.63 5.89 -3.60
CA VAL A 175 14.25 5.53 -3.95
C VAL A 175 14.02 5.49 -5.48
N ILE A 176 14.61 6.39 -6.25
CA ILE A 176 14.47 6.40 -7.72
C ILE A 176 15.10 5.13 -8.29
N GLU A 177 16.31 4.80 -7.84
CA GLU A 177 17.03 3.59 -8.25
C GLU A 177 16.29 2.31 -7.81
N ALA A 178 15.83 2.24 -6.56
CA ALA A 178 15.05 1.13 -6.03
C ALA A 178 13.71 0.94 -6.77
N ASN A 179 13.02 2.03 -7.11
CA ASN A 179 11.79 1.99 -7.89
C ASN A 179 12.05 1.49 -9.32
N PHE A 180 13.12 1.95 -9.97
CA PHE A 180 13.50 1.47 -11.29
C PHE A 180 13.73 -0.04 -11.30
N PHE A 181 14.53 -0.54 -10.35
CA PHE A 181 14.81 -1.97 -10.26
C PHE A 181 13.57 -2.79 -9.90
N SER A 182 12.82 -2.39 -8.87
CA SER A 182 11.65 -3.14 -8.42
C SER A 182 10.52 -3.13 -9.43
N GLY A 183 10.28 -2.01 -10.12
CA GLY A 183 9.28 -1.92 -11.19
C GLY A 183 9.64 -2.79 -12.39
N THR A 184 10.89 -2.70 -12.87
CA THR A 184 11.36 -3.55 -13.98
C THR A 184 11.27 -5.03 -13.62
N LEU A 185 11.60 -5.37 -12.38
CA LEU A 185 11.56 -6.74 -11.91
C LEU A 185 10.12 -7.25 -11.75
N ALA A 186 9.21 -6.45 -11.19
CA ALA A 186 7.81 -6.83 -11.08
C ALA A 186 7.18 -7.14 -12.44
N ASP A 187 7.45 -6.29 -13.44
CA ASP A 187 7.03 -6.51 -14.84
C ASP A 187 7.57 -7.84 -15.39
N SER A 188 8.85 -8.17 -15.16
CA SER A 188 9.42 -9.46 -15.59
C SER A 188 8.83 -10.71 -14.90
N TYR A 189 8.07 -10.53 -13.81
CA TYR A 189 7.33 -11.59 -13.13
C TYR A 189 5.84 -11.61 -13.51
N ASP A 190 5.42 -10.79 -14.48
CA ASP A 190 4.02 -10.60 -14.90
C ASP A 190 3.14 -9.99 -13.79
N MET A 191 3.72 -9.09 -12.98
CA MET A 191 2.97 -8.32 -11.97
C MET A 191 2.68 -6.92 -12.49
N ASP A 192 1.52 -6.40 -12.11
CA ASP A 192 1.12 -5.05 -12.48
C ASP A 192 1.91 -4.01 -11.69
N VAL A 193 2.38 -2.95 -12.35
CA VAL A 193 3.15 -1.88 -11.73
C VAL A 193 2.36 -0.58 -11.72
N LEU A 194 2.03 -0.08 -10.53
CA LEU A 194 1.47 1.25 -10.36
C LEU A 194 2.57 2.23 -9.93
N ASP A 195 3.03 3.03 -10.88
CA ASP A 195 4.10 4.00 -10.64
C ASP A 195 3.61 5.27 -9.92
N LEU A 196 3.45 5.18 -8.59
CA LEU A 196 3.10 6.35 -7.78
C LEU A 196 4.21 7.41 -7.76
N HIS A 197 5.45 7.07 -8.09
CA HIS A 197 6.52 8.06 -8.21
C HIS A 197 6.23 9.01 -9.37
N TYR A 198 5.99 8.46 -10.55
CA TYR A 198 5.62 9.19 -11.74
C TYR A 198 4.31 9.94 -11.55
N ARG A 199 3.26 9.28 -11.06
CA ARG A 199 1.91 9.89 -10.93
C ARG A 199 1.90 11.11 -10.00
N PHE A 200 2.80 11.19 -9.03
CA PHE A 200 2.84 12.27 -8.03
C PHE A 200 4.01 13.26 -8.18
N ARG A 201 4.86 13.11 -9.20
CA ARG A 201 6.03 13.99 -9.43
C ARG A 201 5.71 15.48 -9.57
N PHE A 202 4.50 15.81 -10.02
CA PHE A 202 4.01 17.20 -10.13
C PHE A 202 3.02 17.60 -9.02
N ALA A 203 2.66 16.68 -8.12
CA ALA A 203 1.73 16.91 -7.03
C ALA A 203 2.45 17.16 -5.69
N LEU A 204 3.72 17.56 -5.71
CA LEU A 204 4.58 17.64 -4.51
C LEU A 204 4.04 18.56 -3.41
N HIS A 205 3.18 19.51 -3.75
CA HIS A 205 2.51 20.40 -2.80
C HIS A 205 1.54 19.68 -1.86
N HIS A 206 1.09 18.46 -2.20
CA HIS A 206 0.32 17.58 -1.31
C HIS A 206 1.17 16.77 -0.33
N ARG A 207 2.50 16.77 -0.50
CA ARG A 207 3.42 16.12 0.44
C ARG A 207 3.49 16.92 1.73
N THR A 208 3.43 16.22 2.85
CA THR A 208 3.50 16.84 4.18
C THR A 208 4.93 17.33 4.48
N LYS A 209 5.04 18.22 5.46
CA LYS A 209 6.30 18.88 5.86
C LYS A 209 7.37 17.93 6.42
N ASP A 210 7.03 16.68 6.73
CA ASP A 210 8.01 15.68 7.16
C ASP A 210 8.79 15.05 6.00
N GLY A 211 8.38 15.32 4.76
CA GLY A 211 9.10 14.93 3.56
C GLY A 211 8.87 13.50 3.08
N VAL A 212 8.02 12.72 3.76
CA VAL A 212 7.74 11.31 3.43
C VAL A 212 6.24 11.09 3.23
N HIS A 213 5.39 11.62 4.10
CA HIS A 213 3.96 11.35 4.06
C HIS A 213 3.20 12.38 3.22
N TRP A 214 1.97 12.04 2.86
CA TRP A 214 1.12 12.83 1.98
C TRP A 214 -0.22 13.16 2.62
N ASN A 215 -0.94 14.16 2.08
CA ASN A 215 -2.22 14.61 2.60
C ASN A 215 -3.39 13.74 2.12
N ALA A 216 -4.61 14.06 2.57
CA ALA A 216 -5.81 13.30 2.23
C ALA A 216 -6.11 13.26 0.72
N ILE A 217 -5.85 14.35 0.00
CA ILE A 217 -6.10 14.43 -1.45
C ILE A 217 -5.23 13.41 -2.18
N ALA A 218 -3.94 13.35 -1.82
CA ALA A 218 -3.04 12.36 -2.41
C ALA A 218 -3.46 10.93 -2.09
N HIS A 219 -3.87 10.62 -0.85
CA HIS A 219 -4.35 9.28 -0.50
C HIS A 219 -5.60 8.87 -1.29
N ARG A 220 -6.58 9.75 -1.41
CA ARG A 220 -7.78 9.50 -2.24
C ARG A 220 -7.42 9.22 -3.68
N ARG A 221 -6.47 9.98 -4.25
CA ARG A 221 -5.98 9.75 -5.60
C ARG A 221 -5.28 8.40 -5.74
N ILE A 222 -4.52 7.94 -4.75
CA ILE A 222 -3.93 6.58 -4.75
C ILE A 222 -5.04 5.53 -4.77
N THR A 223 -6.02 5.65 -3.87
CA THR A 223 -7.17 4.74 -3.79
C THR A 223 -7.95 4.70 -5.11
N ALA A 224 -8.21 5.86 -5.74
CA ALA A 224 -8.89 5.94 -7.02
C ALA A 224 -8.09 5.27 -8.16
N LEU A 225 -6.75 5.46 -8.21
CA LEU A 225 -5.90 4.79 -9.20
C LEU A 225 -5.95 3.27 -9.04
N LEU A 226 -5.92 2.77 -7.81
CA LEU A 226 -6.00 1.34 -7.52
C LEU A 226 -7.37 0.77 -7.91
N LEU A 227 -8.47 1.47 -7.61
CA LEU A 227 -9.82 1.06 -8.01
C LEU A 227 -10.02 1.06 -9.52
N GLN A 228 -9.50 2.07 -10.22
CA GLN A 228 -9.50 2.11 -11.68
C GLN A 228 -8.72 0.94 -12.28
N HIS A 229 -7.55 0.65 -11.72
CA HIS A 229 -6.71 -0.46 -12.16
C HIS A 229 -7.39 -1.81 -11.95
N MET A 230 -7.94 -2.05 -10.75
CA MET A 230 -8.70 -3.27 -10.44
C MET A 230 -9.92 -3.43 -11.36
N ALA A 231 -10.68 -2.35 -11.57
CA ALA A 231 -11.84 -2.37 -12.46
C ALA A 231 -11.44 -2.70 -13.91
N GLN A 232 -10.36 -2.11 -14.40
CA GLN A 232 -9.83 -2.40 -15.74
C GLN A 232 -9.40 -3.87 -15.87
N ALA A 233 -8.66 -4.40 -14.88
CA ALA A 233 -8.22 -5.80 -14.87
C ALA A 233 -9.41 -6.78 -14.87
N TRP A 234 -10.51 -6.43 -14.21
CA TRP A 234 -11.73 -7.23 -14.16
C TRP A 234 -12.75 -6.93 -15.28
N GLY A 235 -12.44 -6.01 -16.20
CA GLY A 235 -13.36 -5.63 -17.28
C GLY A 235 -14.62 -4.89 -16.79
N VAL A 236 -14.56 -4.26 -15.60
CA VAL A 236 -15.65 -3.47 -15.02
C VAL A 236 -15.54 -2.03 -15.50
N ILE A 237 -16.64 -1.49 -16.02
CA ILE A 237 -16.73 -0.08 -16.42
C ILE A 237 -17.08 0.75 -15.18
N LEU A 238 -16.18 1.66 -14.82
CA LEU A 238 -16.47 2.70 -13.83
C LEU A 238 -17.06 3.91 -14.55
N ASP A 239 -18.26 4.36 -14.16
CA ASP A 239 -18.79 5.63 -14.64
C ASP A 239 -18.00 6.74 -13.95
N CYS A 240 -16.98 7.27 -14.64
CA CYS A 240 -16.27 8.46 -14.19
C CYS A 240 -17.10 9.68 -14.61
N PRO A 241 -17.53 10.57 -13.70
CA PRO A 241 -18.07 11.85 -14.12
C PRO A 241 -17.00 12.56 -14.96
N GLN A 242 -17.35 12.91 -16.20
CA GLN A 242 -16.42 13.50 -17.15
C GLN A 242 -15.78 14.73 -16.53
N ALA A 243 -14.46 14.69 -16.34
CA ALA A 243 -13.69 15.87 -15.98
C ALA A 243 -13.80 16.86 -17.15
N THR A 244 -14.52 17.94 -16.94
CA THR A 244 -14.40 19.11 -17.80
C THR A 244 -12.97 19.64 -17.66
N GLU A 245 -12.34 19.98 -18.78
CA GLU A 245 -10.96 20.48 -18.80
C GLU A 245 -10.85 21.71 -17.89
N GLY A 246 -10.21 21.54 -16.72
CA GLY A 246 -9.97 22.64 -15.77
C GLY A 246 -10.10 22.29 -14.29
N GLU A 247 -10.74 21.18 -13.93
CA GLU A 247 -10.98 20.85 -12.51
C GLU A 247 -10.29 19.54 -12.10
N GLU A 248 -9.18 19.65 -11.34
CA GLU A 248 -8.56 18.51 -10.64
C GLU A 248 -9.49 17.84 -9.60
N GLU A 249 -10.69 18.39 -9.36
CA GLU A 249 -11.67 17.91 -8.39
C GLU A 249 -12.55 16.75 -8.88
N CYS A 250 -12.57 16.43 -10.18
CA CYS A 250 -13.47 15.39 -10.71
C CYS A 250 -13.11 13.96 -10.26
N LEU A 251 -11.89 13.74 -9.75
CA LEU A 251 -11.45 12.46 -9.13
C LEU A 251 -11.91 12.29 -7.67
N LEU A 252 -12.68 13.24 -7.12
CA LEU A 252 -13.13 13.23 -5.72
C LEU A 252 -14.55 12.67 -5.52
N LEU A 253 -15.25 12.31 -6.58
CA LEU A 253 -16.59 11.71 -6.49
C LEU A 253 -16.48 10.17 -6.41
N PRO A 254 -17.32 9.50 -5.60
CA PRO A 254 -17.38 8.04 -5.58
C PRO A 254 -17.75 7.49 -6.96
N PHE A 255 -17.09 6.40 -7.38
CA PHE A 255 -17.41 5.73 -8.64
C PHE A 255 -18.77 5.02 -8.52
N MET A 256 -19.70 5.34 -9.42
CA MET A 256 -20.90 4.52 -9.62
C MET A 256 -20.59 3.48 -10.70
N GLY A 257 -20.69 2.19 -10.38
CA GLY A 257 -20.59 1.13 -11.38
C GLY A 257 -21.96 0.77 -11.95
N ARG A 258 -22.07 0.62 -13.27
CA ARG A 258 -23.20 -0.11 -13.90
C ARG A 258 -22.72 -1.46 -14.41
N ALA A 259 -23.47 -2.52 -14.09
CA ALA A 259 -23.23 -3.84 -14.65
C ALA A 259 -23.53 -3.85 -16.15
N GLY A 260 -22.49 -3.88 -16.98
CA GLY A 260 -22.60 -4.16 -18.42
C GLY A 260 -23.08 -5.59 -18.65
N GLN A 261 -23.97 -5.78 -19.62
CA GLN A 261 -24.47 -7.10 -19.98
C GLN A 261 -23.31 -7.99 -20.46
N ARG A 262 -23.16 -9.14 -19.80
CA ARG A 262 -22.02 -10.10 -19.80
C ARG A 262 -20.90 -9.79 -18.81
N ALA A 263 -21.24 -9.72 -17.52
CA ALA A 263 -20.27 -9.95 -16.46
C ALA A 263 -20.11 -11.47 -16.25
N PRO A 264 -18.87 -12.02 -16.24
CA PRO A 264 -18.62 -13.30 -15.60
C PRO A 264 -19.09 -13.21 -14.14
N CYS A 265 -19.60 -14.31 -13.62
CA CYS A 265 -20.10 -14.45 -12.26
C CYS A 265 -19.10 -13.83 -11.28
N TRP A 266 -19.48 -12.75 -10.57
CA TRP A 266 -18.67 -12.24 -9.47
C TRP A 266 -18.36 -13.39 -8.50
N PRO A 267 -17.11 -13.58 -8.06
CA PRO A 267 -16.86 -14.48 -6.95
C PRO A 267 -17.71 -13.97 -5.77
N HIS A 268 -18.47 -14.86 -5.13
CA HIS A 268 -19.38 -14.50 -4.04
C HIS A 268 -18.67 -13.87 -2.83
N HIS A 269 -17.33 -13.86 -2.82
CA HIS A 269 -16.45 -13.20 -1.88
C HIS A 269 -15.22 -12.60 -2.60
N ILE A 270 -14.87 -11.33 -2.30
CA ILE A 270 -13.63 -10.67 -2.77
C ILE A 270 -12.68 -10.50 -1.58
N SER A 271 -11.41 -10.83 -1.78
CA SER A 271 -10.36 -10.73 -0.79
C SER A 271 -9.18 -9.90 -1.28
N ALA A 272 -8.83 -8.87 -0.50
CA ALA A 272 -7.74 -7.94 -0.81
C ALA A 272 -6.71 -7.88 0.31
N ILE A 273 -5.44 -8.01 -0.03
CA ILE A 273 -4.31 -7.84 0.90
C ILE A 273 -3.55 -6.57 0.55
N ILE A 274 -3.31 -5.73 1.55
CA ILE A 274 -2.50 -4.52 1.40
C ILE A 274 -1.26 -4.67 2.27
N MET A 275 -0.08 -4.62 1.65
CA MET A 275 1.19 -4.69 2.34
C MET A 275 1.96 -3.39 2.20
N GLN A 276 2.53 -2.93 3.32
CA GLN A 276 3.43 -1.78 3.34
C GLN A 276 4.75 -2.13 4.01
N GLY A 277 5.86 -1.77 3.37
CA GLY A 277 7.22 -1.65 3.91
C GLY A 277 7.95 -0.43 3.36
#